data_AF-A0A6B3H7S1-F1
#
_entry.id   AF-A0A6B3H7S1-F1
#
_cell.length_a   1.000
_cell.length_b   1.000
_cell.length_c   1.000
_cell.angle_alpha   90.00
_cell.angle_beta   90.00
_cell.angle_gamma   90.00
#
_symmetry.space_group_name_H-M   'P 1'
#
loop_
_entity.id
_entity.type
_entity.pdbx_description
1 polymer ?
#
loop_
_entity_poly.entity_id
_entity_poly.type
_entity_poly.pdbx_seq_one_letter_code
_entity_poly.pdbx_strand_id
1 'polypeptide(L)'
;GTTYTFEKYVGVDTALTSRAPAEDAREAAHRAARRGWGRIFAANETAWREAWSADVLVPGDRRLQGWLRSTQYGLLASTRRGSSDSIAPAGLTSDNYAGMIFWDAETWMFPGLLATRPELARSVVEYRYRTRDAARANAEKYGHRGLFYPWTSASRGRIDSECQSWDPPHCLTQNHLQGDVSLTVWQYYLATGDRDWLAARGWPLLKGIAEFWQSRATANADGSYSIENVAGPDEYSNGV
;
A
#
# COMPACT_ATOMS: atom_id res chain seq x y z
N GLY A 1 -50.24 5.66 -4.55
CA GLY A 1 -49.26 6.54 -3.89
C GLY A 1 -48.32 7.12 -4.93
N THR A 2 -47.78 8.31 -4.70
CA THR A 2 -46.83 8.97 -5.62
C THR A 2 -45.40 8.78 -5.13
N THR A 3 -44.48 8.38 -6.01
CA THR A 3 -43.05 8.26 -5.70
C THR A 3 -42.30 9.52 -6.09
N TYR A 4 -41.41 10.00 -5.23
CA TYR A 4 -40.47 11.10 -5.49
C TYR A 4 -39.03 10.57 -5.46
N THR A 5 -38.18 11.10 -6.34
CA THR A 5 -36.77 10.72 -6.43
C THR A 5 -35.90 11.96 -6.27
N PHE A 6 -34.88 11.85 -5.43
CA PHE A 6 -33.89 12.90 -5.19
C PHE A 6 -32.50 12.37 -5.54
N GLU A 7 -31.76 13.13 -6.33
CA GLU A 7 -30.38 12.81 -6.70
C GLU A 7 -29.44 13.86 -6.09
N LYS A 8 -28.38 13.40 -5.42
CA LYS A 8 -27.35 14.27 -4.84
C LYS A 8 -26.00 13.94 -5.48
N TYR A 9 -25.34 14.97 -5.99
CA TYR A 9 -24.00 14.89 -6.57
C TYR A 9 -23.01 15.59 -5.64
N VAL A 10 -21.94 14.91 -5.28
CA VAL A 10 -20.90 15.42 -4.37
C VAL A 10 -19.56 15.31 -5.07
N GLY A 11 -18.80 16.40 -5.09
CA GLY A 11 -17.41 16.40 -5.51
C GLY A 11 -16.50 16.59 -4.29
N VAL A 12 -15.34 15.96 -4.33
CA VAL A 12 -14.30 16.04 -3.29
C VAL A 12 -12.98 16.25 -4.00
N ASP A 13 -12.21 17.21 -3.53
CA ASP A 13 -10.86 17.49 -4.02
C ASP A 13 -10.01 18.07 -2.87
N THR A 14 -8.70 18.04 -3.02
CA THR A 14 -7.75 18.49 -1.99
C THR A 14 -6.62 19.29 -2.61
N ALA A 15 -5.87 20.01 -1.77
CA ALA A 15 -4.66 20.71 -2.22
C ALA A 15 -3.56 19.77 -2.75
N LEU A 16 -3.69 18.45 -2.54
CA LEU A 16 -2.75 17.46 -3.09
C LEU A 16 -2.96 17.21 -4.58
N THR A 17 -4.17 17.48 -5.09
CA THR A 17 -4.60 17.15 -6.46
C THR A 17 -5.01 18.37 -7.27
N SER A 18 -5.29 19.49 -6.61
CA SER A 18 -5.74 20.73 -7.24
C SER A 18 -5.13 21.97 -6.60
N ARG A 19 -4.90 23.01 -7.41
CA ARG A 19 -4.54 24.37 -6.94
C ARG A 19 -5.76 25.17 -6.45
N ALA A 20 -6.97 24.74 -6.81
CA ALA A 20 -8.24 25.38 -6.45
C ALA A 20 -9.29 24.32 -6.03
N PRO A 21 -9.03 23.56 -4.94
CA PRO A 21 -9.79 22.34 -4.64
C PRO A 21 -11.29 22.57 -4.44
N ALA A 22 -11.69 23.71 -3.85
CA ALA A 22 -13.10 24.04 -3.67
C ALA A 22 -13.83 24.25 -5.02
N GLU A 23 -13.17 24.89 -5.99
CA GLU A 23 -13.72 25.13 -7.32
C GLU A 23 -13.80 23.84 -8.12
N ASP A 24 -12.73 23.04 -8.10
CA ASP A 24 -12.68 21.76 -8.83
C ASP A 24 -13.66 20.72 -8.26
N ALA A 25 -13.83 20.66 -6.93
CA ALA A 25 -14.83 19.83 -6.29
C ALA A 25 -16.26 20.25 -6.70
N ARG A 26 -16.56 21.56 -6.71
CA ARG A 26 -17.85 22.07 -7.14
C ARG A 26 -18.12 21.76 -8.61
N GLU A 27 -17.13 21.96 -9.47
CA GLU A 27 -17.26 21.66 -10.89
C GLU A 27 -17.38 20.14 -11.13
N ALA A 28 -16.71 19.29 -10.35
CA ALA A 28 -16.91 17.84 -10.42
C ALA A 28 -18.36 17.45 -10.10
N ALA A 29 -18.96 18.04 -9.07
CA ALA A 29 -20.37 17.82 -8.74
C ALA A 29 -21.30 18.30 -9.87
N HIS A 30 -21.05 19.48 -10.45
CA HIS A 30 -21.84 20.00 -11.57
C HIS A 30 -21.69 19.17 -12.84
N ARG A 31 -20.47 18.71 -13.18
CA ARG A 31 -20.23 17.78 -14.28
C ARG A 31 -21.01 16.49 -14.10
N ALA A 32 -21.02 15.95 -12.87
CA ALA A 32 -21.78 14.75 -12.55
C ALA A 32 -23.29 14.98 -12.70
N ALA A 33 -23.82 16.10 -12.18
CA ALA A 33 -25.22 16.47 -12.33
C ALA A 33 -25.64 16.63 -13.80
N ARG A 34 -24.82 17.27 -14.64
CA ARG A 34 -25.07 17.41 -16.09
C ARG A 34 -25.07 16.06 -16.81
N ARG A 35 -24.29 15.08 -16.34
CA ARG A 35 -24.25 13.72 -16.89
C ARG A 35 -25.46 12.88 -16.45
N GLY A 36 -25.96 13.10 -15.24
CA GLY A 36 -27.12 12.42 -14.67
C GLY A 36 -26.82 11.03 -14.07
N TRP A 37 -27.63 10.61 -13.10
CA TRP A 37 -27.43 9.41 -12.28
C TRP A 37 -27.30 8.16 -13.13
N GLY A 38 -28.26 7.92 -14.04
CA GLY A 38 -28.27 6.70 -14.85
C GLY A 38 -26.98 6.47 -15.64
N ARG A 39 -26.38 7.54 -16.20
CA ARG A 39 -25.11 7.45 -16.95
C ARG A 39 -23.89 7.28 -16.05
N ILE A 40 -23.93 7.80 -14.83
CA ILE A 40 -22.85 7.62 -13.84
C ILE A 40 -22.90 6.22 -13.25
N PHE A 41 -24.10 5.74 -12.90
CA PHE A 41 -24.31 4.39 -12.39
C PHE A 41 -23.86 3.33 -13.41
N ALA A 42 -24.28 3.45 -14.68
CA ALA A 42 -23.84 2.53 -15.74
C ALA A 42 -22.31 2.54 -15.96
N ALA A 43 -21.67 3.70 -15.80
CA ALA A 43 -20.21 3.81 -15.88
C ALA A 43 -19.53 3.13 -14.68
N ASN A 44 -20.06 3.32 -13.47
CA ASN A 44 -19.61 2.64 -12.25
C ASN A 44 -19.75 1.11 -12.39
N GLU A 45 -20.89 0.61 -12.85
CA GLU A 45 -21.08 -0.83 -13.09
C GLU A 45 -20.08 -1.38 -14.11
N THR A 46 -19.76 -0.61 -15.16
CA THR A 46 -18.76 -1.02 -16.15
C THR A 46 -17.37 -1.12 -15.52
N ALA A 47 -16.98 -0.13 -14.71
CA ALA A 47 -15.71 -0.15 -13.99
C ALA A 47 -15.64 -1.34 -13.00
N TRP A 48 -16.73 -1.62 -12.28
CA TRP A 48 -16.80 -2.77 -11.38
C TRP A 48 -16.75 -4.11 -12.11
N ARG A 49 -17.42 -4.25 -13.26
CA ARG A 49 -17.29 -5.46 -14.09
C ARG A 49 -15.86 -5.71 -14.53
N GLU A 50 -15.13 -4.65 -14.92
CA GLU A 50 -13.70 -4.77 -15.21
C GLU A 50 -12.95 -5.20 -13.94
N ALA A 51 -13.11 -4.49 -12.81
CA ALA A 51 -12.47 -4.80 -11.53
C ALA A 51 -12.67 -6.26 -11.09
N TRP A 52 -13.87 -6.81 -11.29
CA TRP A 52 -14.26 -8.18 -10.94
C TRP A 52 -13.97 -9.24 -12.01
N SER A 53 -13.29 -8.89 -13.12
CA SER A 53 -12.99 -9.84 -14.19
C SER A 53 -12.15 -11.05 -13.76
N ALA A 54 -11.41 -10.95 -12.66
CA ALA A 54 -10.66 -12.03 -12.02
C ALA A 54 -11.28 -12.44 -10.67
N ASP A 55 -12.57 -12.79 -10.67
CA ASP A 55 -13.28 -13.34 -9.51
C ASP A 55 -12.79 -14.77 -9.18
N VAL A 56 -12.68 -15.08 -7.89
CA VAL A 56 -12.30 -16.41 -7.42
C VAL A 56 -13.58 -17.20 -7.12
N LEU A 57 -13.83 -18.26 -7.89
CA LEU A 57 -15.03 -19.07 -7.79
C LEU A 57 -14.85 -20.30 -6.89
N VAL A 58 -15.80 -20.53 -5.99
CA VAL A 58 -15.86 -21.73 -5.13
C VAL A 58 -17.20 -22.45 -5.34
N PRO A 59 -17.28 -23.36 -6.34
CA PRO A 59 -18.51 -24.10 -6.59
C PRO A 59 -18.92 -24.94 -5.37
N GLY A 60 -20.21 -24.90 -5.02
CA GLY A 60 -20.77 -25.71 -3.93
C GLY A 60 -20.68 -25.08 -2.53
N ASP A 61 -19.91 -24.01 -2.33
CA ASP A 61 -19.82 -23.31 -1.04
C ASP A 61 -20.17 -21.82 -1.17
N ARG A 62 -21.46 -21.51 -1.01
CA ARG A 62 -21.96 -20.13 -1.07
C ARG A 62 -21.41 -19.25 0.06
N ARG A 63 -21.12 -19.83 1.22
CA ARG A 63 -20.64 -19.05 2.38
C ARG A 63 -19.20 -18.62 2.14
N LEU A 64 -18.34 -19.54 1.72
CA LEU A 64 -16.95 -19.23 1.38
C LEU A 64 -16.87 -18.27 0.18
N GLN A 65 -17.70 -18.46 -0.85
CA GLN A 65 -17.79 -17.51 -1.96
C GLN A 65 -18.14 -16.08 -1.49
N GLY A 66 -19.05 -15.95 -0.52
CA GLY A 66 -19.42 -14.66 0.08
C GLY A 66 -18.24 -14.00 0.81
N TRP A 67 -17.50 -14.77 1.60
CA TRP A 67 -16.30 -14.26 2.28
C TRP A 67 -15.23 -13.81 1.30
N LEU A 68 -14.92 -14.63 0.28
CA LEU A 68 -13.91 -14.29 -0.73
C LEU A 68 -14.27 -13.01 -1.51
N ARG A 69 -15.54 -12.86 -1.90
CA ARG A 69 -15.99 -11.63 -2.56
C ARG A 69 -15.97 -10.44 -1.61
N SER A 70 -16.29 -10.61 -0.34
CA SER A 70 -16.16 -9.52 0.64
C SER A 70 -14.72 -9.07 0.82
N THR A 71 -13.76 -9.99 0.88
CA THR A 71 -12.34 -9.65 1.05
C THR A 71 -11.74 -9.06 -0.23
N GLN A 72 -12.04 -9.65 -1.39
CA GLN A 72 -11.62 -9.10 -2.69
C GLN A 72 -12.22 -7.72 -2.94
N TYR A 73 -13.49 -7.49 -2.56
CA TYR A 73 -14.09 -6.16 -2.60
C TYR A 73 -13.27 -5.14 -1.79
N GLY A 74 -12.83 -5.50 -0.58
CA GLY A 74 -12.00 -4.63 0.26
C GLY A 74 -10.70 -4.20 -0.43
N LEU A 75 -10.02 -5.13 -1.12
CA LEU A 75 -8.80 -4.83 -1.88
C LEU A 75 -9.08 -3.95 -3.10
N LEU A 76 -10.13 -4.27 -3.88
CA LEU A 76 -10.53 -3.51 -5.07
C LEU A 76 -11.00 -2.10 -4.73
N ALA A 77 -11.74 -1.93 -3.62
CA ALA A 77 -12.22 -0.63 -3.16
C ALA A 77 -11.11 0.24 -2.56
N SER A 78 -10.00 -0.37 -2.11
CA SER A 78 -8.86 0.34 -1.51
C SER A 78 -7.71 0.59 -2.49
N THR A 79 -7.88 0.22 -3.77
CA THR A 79 -6.85 0.40 -4.80
C THR A 79 -7.38 1.06 -6.05
N ARG A 80 -6.48 1.67 -6.83
CA ARG A 80 -6.82 2.31 -8.09
C ARG A 80 -5.66 2.18 -9.08
N ARG A 81 -5.96 1.79 -10.32
CA ARG A 81 -4.98 1.72 -11.41
C ARG A 81 -4.25 3.07 -11.54
N GLY A 82 -2.94 3.02 -11.61
CA GLY A 82 -2.08 4.20 -11.73
C GLY A 82 -1.91 5.02 -10.44
N SER A 83 -2.47 4.57 -9.32
CA SER A 83 -2.14 5.13 -8.00
C SER A 83 -0.71 4.76 -7.61
N SER A 84 -0.08 5.63 -6.83
CA SER A 84 1.20 5.39 -6.14
C SER A 84 1.05 5.40 -4.61
N ASP A 85 -0.17 5.15 -4.14
CA ASP A 85 -0.50 4.99 -2.73
C ASP A 85 -0.77 3.51 -2.44
N SER A 86 -0.20 3.04 -1.33
CA SER A 86 -0.37 1.67 -0.86
C SER A 86 -1.66 1.54 -0.04
N ILE A 87 -1.88 0.36 0.54
CA ILE A 87 -3.13 -0.01 1.20
C ILE A 87 -2.93 -0.07 2.71
N ALA A 88 -3.74 0.67 3.46
CA ALA A 88 -3.75 0.61 4.92
C ALA A 88 -4.53 -0.63 5.41
N PRO A 89 -4.24 -1.17 6.62
CA PRO A 89 -4.95 -2.31 7.20
C PRO A 89 -6.48 -2.19 7.17
N ALA A 90 -7.00 -0.99 7.46
CA ALA A 90 -8.44 -0.70 7.48
C ALA A 90 -8.96 -0.08 6.17
N GLY A 91 -8.13 0.01 5.12
CA GLY A 91 -8.44 0.77 3.91
C GLY A 91 -8.88 2.20 4.25
N LEU A 92 -9.99 2.65 3.66
CA LEU A 92 -10.65 3.92 3.99
C LEU A 92 -11.97 3.69 4.76
N THR A 93 -12.09 2.57 5.48
CA THR A 93 -13.36 2.16 6.11
C THR A 93 -13.48 2.60 7.57
N SER A 94 -12.37 2.87 8.25
CA SER A 94 -12.34 3.43 9.60
C SER A 94 -11.05 4.22 9.84
N ASP A 95 -10.96 4.88 10.99
CA ASP A 95 -9.79 5.59 11.49
C ASP A 95 -8.80 4.67 12.24
N ASN A 96 -9.08 3.37 12.33
CA ASN A 96 -8.14 2.41 12.90
C ASN A 96 -6.80 2.47 12.15
N TYR A 97 -5.72 2.38 12.92
CA TYR A 97 -4.35 2.48 12.42
C TYR A 97 -4.05 3.81 11.68
N ALA A 98 -4.89 4.84 11.84
CA ALA A 98 -4.73 6.18 11.30
C ALA A 98 -4.49 6.25 9.76
N GLY A 99 -4.95 5.25 9.01
CA GLY A 99 -4.69 5.14 7.57
C GLY A 99 -3.22 4.92 7.21
N MET A 100 -2.40 4.49 8.17
CA MET A 100 -0.98 4.21 7.96
C MET A 100 -0.77 2.91 7.17
N ILE A 101 0.32 2.90 6.41
CA ILE A 101 0.80 1.74 5.66
C ILE A 101 1.78 0.96 6.54
N PHE A 102 1.53 -0.33 6.66
CA PHE A 102 2.33 -1.31 7.40
C PHE A 102 2.84 -2.39 6.43
N TRP A 103 3.62 -3.33 6.94
CA TRP A 103 3.98 -4.58 6.25
C TRP A 103 2.77 -5.42 5.81
N ASP A 104 1.57 -5.18 6.36
CA ASP A 104 0.31 -5.79 5.92
C ASP A 104 0.05 -5.61 4.43
N ALA A 105 0.41 -4.45 3.88
CA ALA A 105 0.23 -4.16 2.47
C ALA A 105 1.04 -5.13 1.60
N GLU A 106 2.31 -5.34 1.95
CA GLU A 106 3.23 -6.24 1.27
C GLU A 106 2.90 -7.72 1.50
N THR A 107 2.58 -8.09 2.75
CA THR A 107 2.53 -9.50 3.16
C THR A 107 1.14 -10.12 2.95
N TRP A 108 0.08 -9.40 3.30
CA TRP A 108 -1.28 -9.96 3.33
C TRP A 108 -2.14 -9.52 2.15
N MET A 109 -1.95 -8.29 1.66
CA MET A 109 -2.83 -7.70 0.65
C MET A 109 -2.29 -7.83 -0.77
N PHE A 110 -1.00 -7.53 -0.94
CA PHE A 110 -0.33 -7.54 -2.23
C PHE A 110 -0.39 -8.88 -2.97
N PRO A 111 -0.20 -10.07 -2.34
CA PRO A 111 -0.20 -11.33 -3.09
C PRO A 111 -1.53 -11.65 -3.78
N GLY A 112 -2.65 -11.38 -3.09
CA GLY A 112 -3.99 -11.57 -3.64
C GLY A 112 -4.27 -10.62 -4.82
N LEU A 113 -3.84 -9.36 -4.71
CA LEU A 113 -3.90 -8.42 -5.81
C LEU A 113 -2.97 -8.80 -6.96
N LEU A 114 -1.75 -9.25 -6.68
CA LEU A 114 -0.79 -9.61 -7.72
C LEU A 114 -1.31 -10.78 -8.57
N ALA A 115 -1.93 -11.78 -7.91
CA ALA A 115 -2.48 -12.95 -8.58
C ALA A 115 -3.73 -12.62 -9.44
N THR A 116 -4.52 -11.62 -9.06
CA THR A 116 -5.81 -11.34 -9.71
C THR A 116 -5.77 -10.09 -10.60
N ARG A 117 -5.12 -9.01 -10.16
CA ARG A 117 -5.08 -7.67 -10.76
C ARG A 117 -3.68 -7.04 -10.59
N PRO A 118 -2.63 -7.53 -11.28
CA PRO A 118 -1.25 -7.03 -11.13
C PRO A 118 -1.11 -5.52 -11.41
N GLU A 119 -2.01 -4.93 -12.21
CA GLU A 119 -2.07 -3.48 -12.45
C GLU A 119 -2.45 -2.66 -11.21
N LEU A 120 -3.15 -3.26 -10.24
CA LEU A 120 -3.57 -2.65 -8.98
C LEU A 120 -2.51 -2.92 -7.94
N ALA A 121 -1.97 -4.16 -7.90
CA ALA A 121 -0.85 -4.53 -7.05
C ALA A 121 0.37 -3.61 -7.25
N ARG A 122 0.55 -3.10 -8.46
CA ARG A 122 1.59 -2.11 -8.80
C ARG A 122 1.60 -0.91 -7.85
N SER A 123 0.46 -0.47 -7.29
CA SER A 123 0.44 0.70 -6.41
C SER A 123 1.27 0.50 -5.13
N VAL A 124 1.35 -0.73 -4.61
CA VAL A 124 2.13 -1.09 -3.41
C VAL A 124 3.62 -0.90 -3.67
N VAL A 125 4.14 -1.45 -4.77
CA VAL A 125 5.58 -1.31 -5.13
C VAL A 125 5.93 0.12 -5.57
N GLU A 126 5.01 0.82 -6.25
CA GLU A 126 5.21 2.22 -6.63
C GLU A 126 5.21 3.16 -5.43
N TYR A 127 4.41 2.86 -4.40
CA TYR A 127 4.45 3.59 -3.13
C TYR A 127 5.82 3.50 -2.46
N ARG A 128 6.40 2.30 -2.38
CA ARG A 128 7.75 2.11 -1.82
C ARG A 128 8.81 2.81 -2.66
N TYR A 129 8.70 2.76 -3.99
CA TYR A 129 9.58 3.54 -4.87
C TYR A 129 9.44 5.06 -4.67
N ARG A 130 8.21 5.57 -4.55
CA ARG A 130 7.92 6.99 -4.34
C ARG A 130 8.49 7.51 -3.01
N THR A 131 8.49 6.68 -1.97
CA THR A 131 8.98 7.03 -0.61
C THR A 131 10.45 6.69 -0.37
N ARG A 132 11.18 6.19 -1.38
CA ARG A 132 12.58 5.72 -1.23
C ARG A 132 13.54 6.81 -0.74
N ASP A 133 13.35 8.06 -1.12
CA ASP A 133 14.27 9.13 -0.71
C ASP A 133 14.10 9.44 0.79
N ALA A 134 12.88 9.31 1.32
CA ALA A 134 12.66 9.35 2.76
C ALA A 134 13.25 8.13 3.45
N ALA A 135 13.13 6.93 2.88
CA ALA A 135 13.77 5.73 3.42
C ALA A 135 15.31 5.84 3.46
N ARG A 136 15.91 6.51 2.47
CA ARG A 136 17.35 6.84 2.47
C ARG A 136 17.71 7.80 3.60
N ALA A 137 16.93 8.88 3.74
CA ALA A 137 17.14 9.86 4.82
C ALA A 137 16.93 9.24 6.21
N ASN A 138 15.99 8.31 6.35
CA ASN A 138 15.79 7.52 7.57
C ASN A 138 17.05 6.69 7.88
N ALA A 139 17.58 5.94 6.92
CA ALA A 139 18.77 5.13 7.12
C ALA A 139 19.95 6.00 7.62
N GLU A 140 20.23 7.11 6.94
CA GLU A 140 21.31 8.04 7.32
C GLU A 140 21.10 8.60 8.74
N LYS A 141 19.89 9.05 9.05
CA LYS A 141 19.53 9.63 10.35
C LYS A 141 19.74 8.64 11.51
N TYR A 142 19.52 7.35 11.27
CA TYR A 142 19.66 6.30 12.28
C TYR A 142 20.97 5.51 12.15
N GLY A 143 21.97 6.06 11.47
CA GLY A 143 23.33 5.49 11.44
C GLY A 143 23.50 4.26 10.54
N HIS A 144 22.59 4.07 9.59
CA HIS A 144 22.61 2.99 8.61
C HIS A 144 22.84 3.53 7.19
N ARG A 145 23.16 2.62 6.26
CA ARG A 145 23.25 2.91 4.82
C ARG A 145 21.98 2.40 4.12
N GLY A 146 21.86 2.69 2.83
CA GLY A 146 20.81 2.11 2.00
C GLY A 146 19.42 2.72 2.22
N LEU A 147 18.39 1.87 2.27
CA LEU A 147 16.98 2.26 2.43
C LEU A 147 16.40 1.61 3.68
N PHE A 148 15.92 2.46 4.61
CA PHE A 148 15.24 2.03 5.82
C PHE A 148 13.80 2.54 5.84
N TYR A 149 12.85 1.65 5.56
CA TYR A 149 11.43 1.95 5.63
C TYR A 149 10.92 1.84 7.08
N PRO A 150 10.07 2.79 7.52
CA PRO A 150 9.49 2.73 8.86
C PRO A 150 8.41 1.65 8.96
N TRP A 151 8.23 1.09 10.16
CA TRP A 151 7.11 0.19 10.50
C TRP A 151 5.75 0.75 10.09
N THR A 152 5.55 2.05 10.35
CA THR A 152 4.37 2.81 9.93
C THR A 152 4.76 3.93 8.99
N SER A 153 4.03 4.08 7.89
CA SER A 153 4.33 5.04 6.85
C SER A 153 3.05 5.73 6.35
N ALA A 154 3.07 7.04 6.11
CA ALA A 154 1.95 7.74 5.50
C ALA A 154 2.35 8.29 4.13
N SER A 155 2.15 9.59 3.91
CA SER A 155 2.34 10.23 2.62
C SER A 155 3.80 10.35 2.20
N ARG A 156 4.74 10.48 3.15
CA ARG A 156 6.15 10.80 2.89
C ARG A 156 7.12 9.68 3.23
N GLY A 157 6.75 8.76 4.13
CA GLY A 157 7.61 7.67 4.61
C GLY A 157 8.71 8.09 5.58
N ARG A 158 8.51 9.19 6.31
CA ARG A 158 9.49 9.71 7.27
C ARG A 158 9.21 9.20 8.67
N ILE A 159 10.21 8.58 9.30
CA ILE A 159 10.10 8.11 10.70
C ILE A 159 9.78 9.29 11.63
N ASP A 160 10.46 10.42 11.49
CA ASP A 160 10.40 11.52 12.46
C ASP A 160 9.09 12.30 12.51
N SER A 161 8.25 12.20 11.48
CA SER A 161 6.98 12.91 11.41
C SER A 161 5.75 12.01 11.26
N GLU A 162 5.91 10.76 10.83
CA GLU A 162 4.79 9.86 10.52
C GLU A 162 4.75 8.60 11.40
N CYS A 163 5.88 8.19 12.01
CA CYS A 163 5.88 7.03 12.89
C CYS A 163 5.08 7.31 14.18
N GLN A 164 4.23 6.35 14.55
CA GLN A 164 3.40 6.42 15.76
C GLN A 164 3.80 5.41 16.86
N SER A 165 4.85 4.61 16.67
CA SER A 165 5.30 3.59 17.62
C SER A 165 6.69 3.91 18.16
N TRP A 166 6.70 4.51 19.36
CA TRP A 166 7.92 4.96 20.05
C TRP A 166 8.22 4.18 21.34
N ASP A 167 7.22 3.53 21.93
CA ASP A 167 7.37 2.69 23.11
C ASP A 167 6.41 1.47 23.04
N PRO A 168 6.93 0.26 22.70
CA PRO A 168 8.28 0.01 22.19
C PRO A 168 8.52 0.68 20.82
N PRO A 169 9.78 0.97 20.45
CA PRO A 169 10.10 1.73 19.24
C PRO A 169 10.06 0.86 17.98
N HIS A 170 8.93 0.23 17.64
CA HIS A 170 8.83 -0.70 16.51
C HIS A 170 9.23 -0.06 15.18
N CYS A 171 9.05 1.25 15.00
CA CYS A 171 9.54 1.95 13.82
C CYS A 171 11.07 1.88 13.62
N LEU A 172 11.81 1.60 14.68
CA LEU A 172 13.27 1.47 14.66
C LEU A 172 13.71 0.01 14.74
N THR A 173 12.98 -0.83 15.47
CA THR A 173 13.42 -2.20 15.81
C THR A 173 12.77 -3.28 14.95
N GLN A 174 11.60 -3.02 14.38
CA GLN A 174 10.88 -4.00 13.56
C GLN A 174 11.33 -3.92 12.10
N ASN A 175 12.58 -4.32 11.88
CA ASN A 175 13.29 -4.10 10.61
C ASN A 175 12.92 -5.12 9.51
N HIS A 176 12.11 -6.13 9.80
CA HIS A 176 11.76 -7.17 8.82
C HIS A 176 10.96 -6.65 7.63
N LEU A 177 10.28 -5.50 7.76
CA LEU A 177 9.59 -4.81 6.66
C LEU A 177 10.49 -4.64 5.42
N GLN A 178 11.80 -4.54 5.61
CA GLN A 178 12.77 -4.37 4.54
C GLN A 178 12.84 -5.65 3.70
N GLY A 179 12.77 -6.80 4.36
CA GLY A 179 12.59 -8.11 3.72
C GLY A 179 11.24 -8.21 3.00
N ASP A 180 10.16 -7.78 3.64
CA ASP A 180 8.80 -7.86 3.08
C ASP A 180 8.66 -7.02 1.80
N VAL A 181 9.21 -5.79 1.80
CA VAL A 181 9.29 -4.92 0.62
C VAL A 181 10.15 -5.57 -0.47
N SER A 182 11.30 -6.16 -0.11
CA SER A 182 12.18 -6.82 -1.09
C SER A 182 11.48 -8.00 -1.76
N LEU A 183 10.78 -8.83 -0.98
CA LEU A 183 10.00 -9.95 -1.48
C LEU A 183 8.89 -9.48 -2.42
N THR A 184 8.15 -8.44 -2.03
CA THR A 184 7.07 -7.85 -2.83
C THR A 184 7.58 -7.32 -4.18
N VAL A 185 8.69 -6.57 -4.18
CA VAL A 185 9.32 -6.05 -5.40
C VAL A 185 9.75 -7.18 -6.32
N TRP A 186 10.35 -8.24 -5.77
CA TRP A 186 10.78 -9.39 -6.55
C TRP A 186 9.59 -10.19 -7.11
N GLN A 187 8.57 -10.44 -6.30
CA GLN A 187 7.33 -11.11 -6.74
C GLN A 187 6.62 -10.33 -7.84
N TYR A 188 6.57 -9.00 -7.75
CA TYR A 188 6.01 -8.15 -8.81
C TYR A 188 6.73 -8.36 -10.15
N TYR A 189 8.06 -8.34 -10.13
CA TYR A 189 8.85 -8.61 -11.32
C TYR A 189 8.61 -10.03 -11.85
N LEU A 190 8.61 -11.06 -11.00
CA LEU A 190 8.40 -12.43 -11.43
C LEU A 190 7.02 -12.64 -12.08
N ALA A 191 5.98 -12.01 -11.54
CA ALA A 191 4.62 -12.14 -12.07
C ALA A 191 4.40 -11.36 -13.38
N THR A 192 5.08 -10.22 -13.56
CA THR A 192 4.86 -9.33 -14.72
C THR A 192 5.89 -9.49 -15.82
N GLY A 193 7.10 -9.95 -15.50
CA GLY A 193 8.24 -9.98 -16.41
C GLY A 193 8.77 -8.59 -16.81
N ASP A 194 8.32 -7.51 -16.16
CA ASP A 194 8.63 -6.12 -16.52
C ASP A 194 10.09 -5.77 -16.14
N ARG A 195 11.02 -6.04 -17.07
CA ARG A 195 12.46 -5.79 -16.90
C ARG A 195 12.80 -4.31 -16.88
N ASP A 196 12.06 -3.48 -17.62
CA ASP A 196 12.30 -2.04 -17.65
C ASP A 196 11.91 -1.42 -16.31
N TRP A 197 10.77 -1.82 -15.75
CA TRP A 197 10.39 -1.46 -14.39
C TRP A 197 11.37 -1.98 -13.35
N LEU A 198 11.83 -3.24 -13.48
CA LEU A 198 12.84 -3.78 -12.56
C LEU A 198 14.11 -2.92 -12.62
N ALA A 199 14.65 -2.62 -13.80
CA ALA A 199 15.87 -1.82 -13.90
C ALA A 199 15.68 -0.39 -13.35
N ALA A 200 14.57 0.26 -13.68
CA ALA A 200 14.34 1.66 -13.33
C ALA A 200 13.86 1.88 -11.89
N ARG A 201 13.11 0.93 -11.32
CA ARG A 201 12.41 1.08 -10.04
C ARG A 201 12.66 -0.05 -9.05
N GLY A 202 12.53 -1.31 -9.48
CA GLY A 202 12.71 -2.46 -8.59
C GLY A 202 14.14 -2.63 -8.07
N TRP A 203 15.14 -2.52 -8.95
CA TRP A 203 16.56 -2.68 -8.62
C TRP A 203 17.07 -1.61 -7.65
N PRO A 204 16.79 -0.29 -7.84
CA PRO A 204 17.13 0.71 -6.84
C PRO A 204 16.58 0.39 -5.43
N LEU A 205 15.38 -0.19 -5.34
CA LEU A 205 14.79 -0.62 -4.06
C LEU A 205 15.56 -1.80 -3.47
N LEU A 206 15.71 -2.89 -4.23
CA LEU A 206 16.41 -4.11 -3.78
C LEU A 206 17.85 -3.82 -3.37
N LYS A 207 18.58 -3.06 -4.19
CA LYS A 207 19.96 -2.65 -3.90
C LYS A 207 20.03 -1.83 -2.62
N GLY A 208 19.17 -0.82 -2.49
CA GLY A 208 19.15 0.04 -1.32
C GLY A 208 18.82 -0.71 -0.03
N ILE A 209 17.90 -1.67 -0.08
CA ILE A 209 17.58 -2.52 1.07
C ILE A 209 18.74 -3.48 1.40
N ALA A 210 19.41 -4.03 0.40
CA ALA A 210 20.61 -4.85 0.63
C ALA A 210 21.75 -4.05 1.29
N GLU A 211 21.96 -2.79 0.87
CA GLU A 211 22.90 -1.86 1.50
C GLU A 211 22.53 -1.57 2.97
N PHE A 212 21.23 -1.49 3.29
CA PHE A 212 20.75 -1.38 4.68
C PHE A 212 21.14 -2.61 5.49
N TRP A 213 20.78 -3.81 5.05
CA TRP A 213 21.12 -5.04 5.76
C TRP A 213 22.61 -5.24 5.95
N GLN A 214 23.42 -4.91 4.93
CA GLN A 214 24.88 -4.92 5.05
C GLN A 214 25.39 -3.98 6.14
N SER A 215 24.77 -2.80 6.32
CA SER A 215 25.16 -1.86 7.37
C SER A 215 24.59 -2.18 8.75
N ARG A 216 23.52 -2.99 8.81
CA ARG A 216 22.80 -3.32 10.04
C ARG A 216 23.33 -4.58 10.72
N ALA A 217 23.97 -5.47 9.96
CA ALA A 217 24.55 -6.71 10.44
C ALA A 217 25.80 -6.50 11.30
N THR A 218 25.84 -7.19 12.43
CA THR A 218 26.99 -7.29 13.33
C THR A 218 27.74 -8.58 13.05
N ALA A 219 29.07 -8.52 12.87
CA ALA A 219 29.89 -9.70 12.70
C ALA A 219 30.16 -10.36 14.07
N ASN A 220 30.01 -11.69 14.14
CA ASN A 220 30.28 -12.48 15.33
C ASN A 220 31.70 -13.04 15.32
N ALA A 221 32.21 -13.44 16.49
CA ALA A 221 33.56 -14.00 16.63
C ALA A 221 33.76 -15.32 15.87
N ASP A 222 32.69 -16.07 15.61
CA ASP A 222 32.69 -17.33 14.86
C ASP A 222 32.62 -17.15 13.33
N GLY A 223 32.61 -15.89 12.86
CA GLY A 223 32.52 -15.55 11.44
C GLY A 223 31.08 -15.49 10.89
N SER A 224 30.06 -15.76 11.71
CA SER A 224 28.66 -15.52 11.36
C SER A 224 28.28 -14.04 11.51
N TYR A 225 27.04 -13.70 11.14
CA TYR A 225 26.49 -12.35 11.29
C TYR A 225 25.15 -12.40 12.01
N SER A 226 24.89 -11.43 12.87
CA SER A 226 23.64 -11.26 13.62
C SER A 226 22.97 -9.91 13.30
N ILE A 227 21.66 -9.85 13.47
CA ILE A 227 20.90 -8.61 13.55
C ILE A 227 20.35 -8.53 14.97
N GLU A 228 21.03 -7.76 15.82
CA GLU A 228 20.71 -7.66 17.25
C GLU A 228 19.71 -6.52 17.53
N ASN A 229 18.99 -6.59 18.65
CA ASN A 229 18.06 -5.57 19.13
C ASN A 229 16.92 -5.32 18.15
N VAL A 230 16.24 -6.39 17.73
CA VAL A 230 15.10 -6.32 16.83
C VAL A 230 13.79 -6.62 17.55
N ALA A 231 12.69 -6.27 16.89
CA ALA A 231 11.37 -6.82 17.13
C ALA A 231 10.99 -7.69 15.93
N GLY A 232 10.50 -8.89 16.19
CA GLY A 232 9.98 -9.78 15.14
C GLY A 232 8.52 -9.50 14.82
N PRO A 233 7.89 -10.32 13.95
CA PRO A 233 6.43 -10.32 13.79
C PRO A 233 5.65 -10.64 15.07
N ASP A 234 6.27 -11.38 16.00
CA ASP A 234 5.79 -11.47 17.38
C ASP A 234 6.16 -10.20 18.14
N GLU A 235 5.25 -9.23 18.16
CA GLU A 235 5.46 -7.91 18.78
C GLU A 235 5.63 -7.95 20.31
N TYR A 236 5.38 -9.09 20.96
CA TYR A 236 5.68 -9.27 22.37
C TYR A 236 7.18 -9.56 22.63
N SER A 237 7.92 -9.97 21.60
CA SER A 237 9.34 -10.28 21.65
C SER A 237 10.17 -9.09 21.12
N ASN A 238 10.62 -8.22 22.04
CA ASN A 238 11.40 -7.02 21.74
C ASN A 238 12.82 -7.11 22.30
N GLY A 239 13.79 -6.55 21.57
CA GLY A 239 15.19 -6.51 22.00
C GLY A 239 15.90 -7.86 21.88
N VAL A 240 15.42 -8.70 20.97
CA VAL A 240 16.02 -10.01 20.65
C VAL A 240 17.15 -9.90 19.65
#